data_AF-A0A3P3Z116-F1
#
_entry.id   AF-A0A3P3Z116-F1
#
_cell.length_a   1.000
_cell.length_b   1.000
_cell.length_c   1.000
_cell.angle_alpha   90.00
_cell.angle_beta   90.00
_cell.angle_gamma   90.00
#
_symmetry.space_group_name_H-M   'P 1'
#
loop_
_entity.id
_entity.type
_entity.pdbx_description
1 polymer ?
#
loop_
_entity_poly.entity_id
_entity_poly.type
_entity_poly.pdbx_seq_one_letter_code
_entity_poly.pdbx_strand_id
1 'polypeptide(L)'
;MDVLNLISLVVDLRDYPGYATCTRATEYPGLALCEYSAATGMRYTVPLGYAASVVYFYFYHRPRLSFADRSLTKLHHYFYPSAGYSAPLGIIGGVLYGAGECAQGLTPAALEATAAREKAAALMAAEQYSQRHRAAKTRLKAEQSFLSKALVLLRLREDPVQAELARMGLGEDSIAWETLLVPQGYLWTQLHSTVHDIARYRGYGTPVVAGAAVLTSADGRVGEPSDAAHTPCSSSFTFLSPSRAYFTKPQVDAVVSRIGTLRVSPEDDRWMRSAGRCGAYGVLGMLLTWNSGGALFRAQMGLGLGVTIGGLASATRLDQIFTHL
;
A
#
# COMPACT_ATOMS: atom_id res chain seq x y z
N MET A 1 13.81 5.46 -14.43
CA MET A 1 12.50 6.03 -14.05
C MET A 1 12.77 7.17 -13.10
N ASP A 2 12.29 8.38 -13.42
CA ASP A 2 12.58 9.55 -12.57
C ASP A 2 11.67 9.57 -11.35
N VAL A 3 12.27 9.75 -10.17
CA VAL A 3 11.54 9.84 -8.89
C VAL A 3 10.51 10.97 -8.91
N LEU A 4 10.80 12.06 -9.60
CA LEU A 4 9.88 13.19 -9.76
C LEU A 4 8.59 12.78 -10.50
N ASN A 5 8.69 11.93 -11.52
CA ASN A 5 7.52 11.44 -12.25
C ASN A 5 6.69 10.48 -11.38
N LEU A 6 7.34 9.70 -10.51
CA LEU A 6 6.62 8.87 -9.54
C LEU A 6 5.84 9.73 -8.55
N ILE A 7 6.47 10.74 -7.95
CA ILE A 7 5.84 11.61 -6.96
C ILE A 7 4.68 12.41 -7.56
N SER A 8 4.83 12.87 -8.80
CA SER A 8 3.81 13.64 -9.51
C SER A 8 2.73 12.78 -10.18
N LEU A 9 2.75 11.46 -10.01
CA LEU A 9 1.72 10.58 -10.53
C LEU A 9 0.37 10.91 -9.89
N VAL A 10 -0.56 11.38 -10.71
CA VAL A 10 -1.94 11.68 -10.33
C VAL A 10 -2.87 10.58 -10.84
N VAL A 11 -3.78 10.16 -9.99
CA VAL A 11 -4.79 9.13 -10.26
C VAL A 11 -6.17 9.65 -9.88
N ASP A 12 -7.20 9.32 -10.67
CA ASP A 12 -8.58 9.53 -10.26
C ASP A 12 -8.99 8.45 -9.25
N LEU A 13 -9.44 8.84 -8.06
CA LEU A 13 -9.90 7.87 -7.06
C LEU A 13 -11.14 7.10 -7.53
N ARG A 14 -11.92 7.64 -8.47
CA ARG A 14 -13.06 6.94 -9.08
C ARG A 14 -12.62 5.74 -9.92
N ASP A 15 -11.42 5.80 -10.49
CA ASP A 15 -10.84 4.68 -11.25
C ASP A 15 -10.51 3.48 -10.35
N TYR A 16 -10.38 3.70 -9.03
CA TYR A 16 -9.91 2.71 -8.06
C TYR A 16 -10.80 2.69 -6.80
N PRO A 17 -12.05 2.17 -6.90
CA PRO A 17 -12.98 2.16 -5.78
C PRO A 17 -12.44 1.40 -4.56
N GLY A 18 -11.70 0.32 -4.81
CA GLY A 18 -11.01 -0.44 -3.77
C GLY A 18 -10.04 0.42 -2.96
N TYR A 19 -9.18 1.19 -3.63
CA TYR A 19 -8.20 2.05 -2.96
C TYR A 19 -8.86 3.28 -2.33
N ALA A 20 -9.93 3.80 -2.94
CA ALA A 20 -10.67 4.94 -2.41
C ALA A 20 -11.31 4.67 -1.04
N THR A 21 -11.62 3.42 -0.72
CA THR A 21 -12.14 3.03 0.61
C THR A 21 -11.05 2.94 1.68
N CYS A 22 -9.77 2.87 1.31
CA CYS A 22 -8.67 2.83 2.26
C CYS A 22 -8.55 4.14 3.04
N THR A 23 -8.23 4.04 4.32
CA THR A 23 -7.98 5.23 5.14
C THR A 23 -6.82 6.05 4.56
N ARG A 24 -7.01 7.37 4.47
CA ARG A 24 -6.09 8.34 3.85
C ARG A 24 -5.89 8.15 2.33
N ALA A 25 -6.85 7.60 1.58
CA ALA A 25 -6.85 7.60 0.10
C ALA A 25 -6.39 8.95 -0.47
N THR A 26 -5.35 8.94 -1.31
CA THR A 26 -4.79 10.15 -1.94
C THR A 26 -4.72 9.97 -3.45
N GLU A 27 -5.01 11.03 -4.19
CA GLU A 27 -4.87 11.10 -5.65
C GLU A 27 -3.41 10.96 -6.12
N TYR A 28 -2.45 11.14 -5.21
CA TYR A 28 -1.02 10.99 -5.46
C TYR A 28 -0.48 9.70 -4.81
N PRO A 29 -0.67 8.52 -5.44
CA PRO A 29 -0.22 7.26 -4.84
C PRO A 29 1.30 7.17 -4.79
N GLY A 30 2.03 7.78 -5.74
CA GLY A 30 3.49 7.78 -5.72
C GLY A 30 4.08 8.64 -4.59
N LEU A 31 3.48 9.79 -4.29
CA LEU A 31 3.83 10.59 -3.10
C LEU A 31 3.59 9.79 -1.81
N ALA A 32 2.46 9.08 -1.73
CA ALA A 32 2.17 8.22 -0.58
C ALA A 32 3.19 7.09 -0.44
N LEU A 33 3.61 6.43 -1.52
CA LEU A 33 4.69 5.43 -1.47
C LEU A 33 6.02 6.05 -0.99
N CYS A 34 6.33 7.27 -1.42
CA CYS A 34 7.50 7.99 -0.92
C CYS A 34 7.40 8.28 0.59
N GLU A 35 6.22 8.62 1.10
CA GLU A 35 5.98 8.80 2.54
C GLU A 35 6.22 7.50 3.33
N TYR A 36 5.65 6.38 2.85
CA TYR A 36 5.86 5.06 3.48
C TYR A 36 7.33 4.65 3.46
N SER A 37 7.99 4.78 2.30
CA SER A 37 9.40 4.43 2.17
C SER A 37 10.33 5.34 2.99
N ALA A 38 10.03 6.63 3.11
CA ALA A 38 10.71 7.54 4.03
C ALA A 38 10.56 7.10 5.49
N ALA A 39 9.34 6.77 5.91
CA ALA A 39 9.07 6.29 7.27
C ALA A 39 9.79 4.97 7.55
N THR A 40 9.79 4.04 6.60
CA THR A 40 10.54 2.78 6.71
C THR A 40 12.04 3.02 6.76
N GLY A 41 12.58 3.93 5.95
CA GLY A 41 13.99 4.33 6.02
C GLY A 41 14.37 4.86 7.40
N MET A 42 13.57 5.77 7.95
CA MET A 42 13.75 6.29 9.32
C MET A 42 13.70 5.20 10.39
N ARG A 43 12.83 4.19 10.23
CA ARG A 43 12.69 3.07 11.17
C ARG A 43 14.03 2.36 11.41
N TYR A 44 14.87 2.26 10.38
CA TYR A 44 16.15 1.58 10.47
C TYR A 44 17.31 2.53 10.74
N THR A 45 17.39 3.67 10.06
CA THR A 45 18.57 4.55 10.16
C THR A 45 18.62 5.31 11.47
N VAL A 46 17.47 5.69 12.05
CA VAL A 46 17.45 6.50 13.27
C VAL A 46 18.02 5.73 14.47
N PRO A 47 17.57 4.49 14.77
CA PRO A 47 18.18 3.70 15.85
C PRO A 47 19.67 3.42 15.61
N LEU A 48 20.06 3.11 14.37
CA LEU A 48 21.46 2.89 14.01
C LEU A 48 22.32 4.15 14.23
N GLY A 49 21.81 5.32 13.86
CA GLY A 49 22.47 6.60 14.14
C GLY A 49 22.62 6.84 15.64
N TYR A 50 21.61 6.48 16.43
CA TYR A 50 21.68 6.59 17.89
C TYR A 50 22.73 5.64 18.49
N ALA A 51 22.77 4.39 18.04
CA ALA A 51 23.79 3.42 18.48
C ALA A 51 25.20 3.85 18.07
N ALA A 52 25.38 4.32 16.82
CA ALA A 52 26.64 4.86 16.33
C ALA A 52 27.10 6.09 17.14
N SER A 53 26.16 6.93 17.62
CA SER A 53 26.45 8.06 18.51
C SER A 53 27.14 7.63 19.80
N VAL A 54 26.62 6.56 20.43
CA VAL A 54 27.13 6.02 21.68
C VAL A 54 28.49 5.38 21.46
N VAL A 55 28.63 4.58 20.40
CA VAL A 55 29.90 3.94 20.03
C VAL A 55 30.97 5.00 19.75
N TYR A 56 30.67 6.01 18.93
CA TYR A 56 31.59 7.10 18.63
C TYR A 56 32.00 7.86 19.90
N PHE A 57 31.06 8.16 20.80
CA PHE A 57 31.36 8.84 22.06
C PHE A 57 32.34 8.04 22.92
N TYR A 58 32.03 6.78 23.22
CA TYR A 58 32.81 5.99 24.17
C TYR A 58 34.14 5.49 23.62
N PHE A 59 34.20 5.13 22.33
CA PHE A 59 35.40 4.53 21.74
C PHE A 59 36.29 5.54 21.03
N TYR A 60 35.75 6.63 20.48
CA TYR A 60 36.55 7.59 19.71
C TYR A 60 36.78 8.90 20.48
N HIS A 61 35.73 9.50 21.04
CA HIS A 61 35.83 10.84 21.63
C HIS A 61 36.33 10.83 23.08
N ARG A 62 35.73 10.00 23.95
CA ARG A 62 36.07 9.92 25.39
C ARG A 62 37.55 9.63 25.67
N PRO A 63 38.24 8.72 24.94
CA PRO A 63 39.65 8.44 25.21
C PRO A 63 40.58 9.62 24.86
N ARG A 64 40.19 10.45 23.87
CA ARG A 64 40.97 11.60 23.40
C ARG A 64 40.79 12.86 24.26
N LEU A 65 39.83 12.85 25.18
CA LEU A 65 39.62 13.93 26.12
C LEU A 65 40.60 13.85 27.30
N SER A 66 41.03 15.01 27.79
CA SER A 66 41.87 15.13 29.00
C SER A 66 41.15 14.51 30.20
N PHE A 67 41.88 13.91 31.13
CA PHE A 67 41.28 13.22 32.29
C PHE A 67 40.40 14.15 33.14
N ALA A 68 40.73 15.44 33.23
CA ALA A 68 39.93 16.44 33.94
C ALA A 68 38.59 16.73 33.23
N ASP A 69 38.60 16.77 31.90
CA ASP A 69 37.42 17.13 31.11
C ASP A 69 36.43 15.97 30.94
N ARG A 70 36.88 14.72 31.09
CA ARG A 70 36.05 13.51 30.91
C ARG A 70 34.79 13.46 31.78
N SER A 71 34.78 14.14 32.94
CA SER A 71 33.62 14.20 33.85
C SER A 71 32.62 15.31 33.49
N LEU A 72 33.09 16.34 32.77
CA LEU A 72 32.33 17.55 32.42
C LEU A 72 31.80 17.52 30.99
N THR A 73 32.47 16.79 30.10
CA THR A 73 32.02 16.58 28.71
C THR A 73 30.82 15.65 28.67
N LYS A 74 29.62 16.23 28.69
CA LYS A 74 28.41 15.47 28.32
C LYS A 74 28.29 15.42 26.79
N LEU A 75 27.38 14.57 26.29
CA LEU A 75 27.12 14.33 24.85
C LEU A 75 26.70 15.66 24.16
N HIS A 76 27.65 16.48 23.73
CA HIS A 76 27.39 17.91 23.52
C HIS A 76 27.93 18.54 22.23
N HIS A 77 28.43 17.78 21.25
CA HIS A 77 28.87 18.41 20.00
C HIS A 77 27.90 18.23 18.83
N TYR A 78 27.86 19.28 18.01
CA TYR A 78 27.01 19.44 16.83
C TYR A 78 27.32 18.41 15.72
N PHE A 79 28.48 17.75 15.76
CA PHE A 79 28.95 16.79 14.74
C PHE A 79 28.87 15.31 15.16
N TYR A 80 28.11 14.97 16.20
CA TYR A 80 27.88 13.57 16.53
C TYR A 80 26.96 12.92 15.49
N PRO A 81 27.22 11.67 15.05
CA PRO A 81 26.21 10.89 14.36
C PRO A 81 25.01 10.83 15.31
N SER A 82 23.94 11.52 14.99
CA SER A 82 22.80 11.74 15.90
C SER A 82 21.50 11.50 15.15
N ALA A 83 20.43 11.35 15.92
CA ALA A 83 19.05 11.38 15.44
C ALA A 83 18.78 12.48 14.40
N GLY A 84 19.38 13.66 14.59
CA GLY A 84 19.24 14.82 13.70
C GLY A 84 19.83 14.61 12.30
N TYR A 85 20.88 13.80 12.17
CA TYR A 85 21.49 13.47 10.87
C TYR A 85 20.96 12.16 10.28
N SER A 86 20.68 11.17 11.13
CA SER A 86 20.21 9.86 10.67
C SER A 86 18.77 9.88 10.17
N ALA A 87 17.93 10.80 10.67
CA ALA A 87 16.57 10.98 10.17
C ALA A 87 16.52 11.49 8.72
N PRO A 88 17.13 12.64 8.33
CA PRO A 88 17.13 13.07 6.94
C PRO A 88 17.85 12.08 6.00
N LEU A 89 18.94 11.45 6.46
CA LEU A 89 19.58 10.37 5.71
C LEU A 89 18.67 9.15 5.53
N GLY A 90 17.88 8.82 6.55
CA GLY A 90 16.86 7.77 6.50
C GLY A 90 15.73 8.07 5.54
N ILE A 91 15.24 9.31 5.54
CA ILE A 91 14.21 9.77 4.62
C ILE A 91 14.74 9.67 3.19
N ILE A 92 15.89 10.28 2.90
CA ILE A 92 16.47 10.29 1.55
C ILE A 92 16.80 8.87 1.10
N GLY A 93 17.48 8.09 1.94
CA GLY A 93 17.85 6.71 1.64
C GLY A 93 16.62 5.82 1.44
N GLY A 94 15.60 5.96 2.28
CA GLY A 94 14.33 5.24 2.20
C GLY A 94 13.58 5.56 0.91
N VAL A 95 13.45 6.84 0.56
CA VAL A 95 12.79 7.28 -0.68
C VAL A 95 13.55 6.79 -1.91
N LEU A 96 14.88 6.91 -1.95
CA LEU A 96 15.69 6.44 -3.07
C LEU A 96 15.60 4.92 -3.22
N TYR A 97 15.68 4.18 -2.11
CA TYR A 97 15.54 2.73 -2.10
C TYR A 97 14.15 2.30 -2.58
N GLY A 98 13.09 2.89 -2.00
CA GLY A 98 11.71 2.58 -2.36
C GLY A 98 11.39 2.93 -3.81
N ALA A 99 11.90 4.05 -4.32
CA ALA A 99 11.76 4.42 -5.72
C ALA A 99 12.53 3.47 -6.66
N GLY A 100 13.73 3.03 -6.26
CA GLY A 100 14.51 2.03 -6.99
C GLY A 100 13.80 0.69 -7.07
N GLU A 101 13.25 0.21 -5.95
CA GLU A 101 12.47 -1.02 -5.88
C GLU A 101 11.18 -0.91 -6.70
N CYS A 102 10.47 0.22 -6.63
CA CYS A 102 9.31 0.50 -7.48
C CYS A 102 9.70 0.45 -8.97
N ALA A 103 10.80 1.10 -9.36
CA ALA A 103 11.25 1.13 -10.75
C ALA A 103 11.57 -0.28 -11.28
N GLN A 104 12.16 -1.15 -10.45
CA GLN A 104 12.41 -2.55 -10.80
C GLN A 104 11.11 -3.34 -10.97
N GLY A 105 10.15 -3.15 -10.05
CA GLY A 105 8.83 -3.79 -10.09
C GLY A 105 7.92 -3.33 -11.24
N LEU A 106 8.14 -2.13 -11.78
CA LEU A 106 7.34 -1.54 -12.87
C LEU A 106 7.82 -1.94 -14.28
N THR A 107 8.83 -2.81 -14.37
CA THR A 107 9.26 -3.36 -15.66
C THR A 107 8.20 -4.33 -16.21
N PRO A 108 7.94 -4.37 -17.53
CA PRO A 108 6.91 -5.25 -18.09
C PRO A 108 7.07 -6.73 -17.68
N ALA A 109 8.32 -7.23 -17.70
CA ALA A 109 8.63 -8.58 -17.27
C ALA A 109 8.34 -8.83 -15.78
N ALA A 110 8.61 -7.85 -14.91
CA ALA A 110 8.28 -7.96 -13.49
C ALA A 110 6.76 -7.96 -13.27
N LEU A 111 6.02 -7.11 -13.99
CA LEU A 111 4.56 -7.05 -13.92
C LEU A 111 3.91 -8.35 -14.38
N GLU A 112 4.37 -8.92 -15.49
CA GLU A 112 3.92 -10.23 -15.97
C GLU A 112 4.24 -11.34 -14.98
N ALA A 113 5.44 -11.33 -14.40
CA ALA A 113 5.83 -12.30 -13.38
C ALA A 113 4.96 -12.18 -12.12
N THR A 114 4.64 -10.96 -11.66
CA THR A 114 3.74 -10.75 -10.52
C THR A 114 2.32 -11.22 -10.81
N ALA A 115 1.78 -10.89 -11.99
CA ALA A 115 0.48 -11.39 -12.42
C ALA A 115 0.44 -12.91 -12.49
N ALA A 116 1.45 -13.54 -13.08
CA ALA A 116 1.53 -14.99 -13.19
C ALA A 116 1.58 -15.66 -11.80
N ARG A 117 2.33 -15.10 -10.85
CA ARG A 117 2.42 -15.59 -9.46
C ARG A 117 1.09 -15.46 -8.73
N GLU A 118 0.45 -14.30 -8.77
CA GLU A 118 -0.84 -14.08 -8.11
C GLU A 118 -1.93 -14.99 -8.69
N LYS A 119 -1.98 -15.13 -10.02
CA LYS A 119 -2.91 -16.04 -10.69
C LYS A 119 -2.66 -17.50 -10.30
N ALA A 120 -1.40 -17.94 -10.29
CA ALA A 120 -1.06 -19.30 -9.91
C ALA A 120 -1.45 -19.59 -8.44
N ALA A 121 -1.22 -18.64 -7.53
CA ALA A 121 -1.62 -18.75 -6.14
C ALA A 121 -3.15 -18.86 -5.99
N ALA A 122 -3.91 -18.03 -6.72
CA ALA A 122 -5.37 -18.07 -6.71
C ALA A 122 -5.93 -19.38 -7.29
N LEU A 123 -5.34 -19.90 -8.37
CA LEU A 123 -5.70 -21.19 -8.95
C LEU A 123 -5.42 -22.35 -7.99
N MET A 124 -4.25 -22.36 -7.33
CA MET A 124 -3.95 -23.38 -6.32
C MET A 124 -4.91 -23.30 -5.14
N ALA A 125 -5.29 -22.09 -4.69
CA ALA A 125 -6.26 -21.91 -3.62
C ALA A 125 -7.66 -22.42 -4.03
N ALA A 126 -8.09 -22.14 -5.27
CA ALA A 126 -9.36 -22.64 -5.81
C ALA A 126 -9.36 -24.17 -5.89
N GLU A 127 -8.25 -24.76 -6.34
CA GLU A 127 -8.10 -26.21 -6.42
C GLU A 127 -8.17 -26.84 -5.02
N GLN A 128 -7.39 -26.31 -4.05
CA GLN A 128 -7.42 -26.78 -2.67
C GLN A 128 -8.82 -26.67 -2.04
N TYR A 129 -9.54 -25.57 -2.31
CA TYR A 129 -10.93 -25.42 -1.89
C TYR A 129 -11.80 -26.53 -2.50
N SER A 130 -11.71 -26.76 -3.82
CA SER A 130 -12.51 -27.77 -4.51
C SER A 130 -12.23 -29.19 -4.00
N GLN A 131 -10.97 -29.50 -3.65
CA GLN A 131 -10.57 -30.78 -3.08
C GLN A 131 -11.16 -30.96 -1.67
N ARG A 132 -11.08 -29.93 -0.81
CA ARG A 132 -11.70 -29.93 0.53
C ARG A 132 -13.21 -30.08 0.45
N HIS A 133 -13.86 -29.36 -0.47
CA HIS A 133 -15.30 -29.45 -0.71
C HIS A 133 -15.71 -30.87 -1.10
N ARG A 134 -15.01 -31.49 -2.08
CA ARG A 134 -15.30 -32.87 -2.52
C ARG A 134 -15.10 -33.88 -1.38
N ALA A 135 -14.02 -33.77 -0.61
CA ALA A 135 -13.75 -34.66 0.50
C ALA A 135 -14.81 -34.54 1.63
N ALA A 136 -15.25 -33.32 1.94
CA ALA A 136 -16.33 -33.10 2.91
C ALA A 136 -17.67 -33.66 2.39
N LYS A 137 -18.00 -33.40 1.11
CA LYS A 137 -19.23 -33.89 0.47
C LYS A 137 -19.30 -35.41 0.45
N THR A 138 -18.21 -36.11 0.13
CA THR A 138 -18.19 -37.58 0.13
C THR A 138 -18.33 -38.15 1.53
N ARG A 139 -17.67 -37.56 2.53
CA ARG A 139 -17.81 -37.96 3.93
C ARG A 139 -19.25 -37.80 4.42
N LEU A 140 -19.86 -36.63 4.19
CA LEU A 140 -21.25 -36.37 4.60
C LEU A 140 -22.25 -37.30 3.90
N LYS A 141 -22.05 -37.61 2.61
CA LYS A 141 -22.89 -38.57 1.88
C LYS A 141 -22.74 -40.02 2.39
N ALA A 142 -21.57 -40.38 2.91
CA ALA A 142 -21.34 -41.68 3.54
C ALA A 142 -22.03 -41.78 4.91
N GLU A 143 -22.06 -40.68 5.67
CA GLU A 143 -22.72 -40.60 6.99
C GLU A 143 -24.26 -40.45 6.88
N GLN A 144 -24.80 -40.16 5.70
CA GLN A 144 -26.25 -40.03 5.47
C GLN A 144 -27.00 -41.37 5.58
N SER A 145 -28.02 -41.39 6.44
CA SER A 145 -29.00 -42.48 6.55
C SER A 145 -29.84 -42.68 5.28
N PHE A 146 -30.34 -43.90 5.08
CA PHE A 146 -31.24 -44.23 3.96
C PHE A 146 -32.53 -43.40 3.96
N LEU A 147 -33.14 -43.19 5.14
CA LEU A 147 -34.34 -42.36 5.29
C LEU A 147 -34.10 -40.90 4.86
N SER A 148 -32.96 -40.31 5.22
CA SER A 148 -32.62 -38.95 4.78
C SER A 148 -32.46 -38.86 3.26
N LYS A 149 -31.88 -39.88 2.62
CA LYS A 149 -31.73 -39.92 1.15
C LYS A 149 -33.08 -40.00 0.45
N ALA A 150 -34.01 -40.82 0.96
CA ALA A 150 -35.36 -40.94 0.42
C ALA A 150 -36.16 -39.63 0.55
N LEU A 151 -36.06 -38.93 1.68
CA LEU A 151 -36.75 -37.66 1.90
C LEU A 151 -36.24 -36.52 1.00
N VAL A 152 -34.93 -36.48 0.73
CA VAL A 152 -34.33 -35.53 -0.22
C VAL A 152 -34.76 -35.85 -1.65
N LEU A 153 -34.78 -37.13 -2.04
CA LEU A 153 -35.23 -37.57 -3.37
C LEU A 153 -36.67 -37.12 -3.65
N LEU A 154 -37.54 -37.20 -2.64
CA LEU A 154 -38.93 -36.77 -2.72
C LEU A 154 -39.12 -35.25 -2.61
N ARG A 155 -38.03 -34.47 -2.53
CA ARG A 155 -38.02 -33.01 -2.31
C ARG A 155 -38.80 -32.55 -1.07
N LEU A 156 -38.99 -33.44 -0.10
CA LEU A 156 -39.70 -33.15 1.15
C LEU A 156 -38.82 -32.45 2.18
N ARG A 157 -37.50 -32.40 1.95
CA ARG A 157 -36.51 -31.79 2.84
C ARG A 157 -35.37 -31.17 2.04
N GLU A 158 -34.88 -30.01 2.47
CA GLU A 158 -33.64 -29.42 1.95
C GLU A 158 -32.46 -30.40 2.12
N ASP A 159 -31.53 -30.41 1.17
CA ASP A 159 -30.40 -31.36 1.18
C ASP A 159 -29.53 -31.12 2.42
N PRO A 160 -29.52 -32.07 3.39
CA PRO A 160 -28.81 -31.87 4.63
C PRO A 160 -27.29 -31.88 4.43
N VAL A 161 -26.78 -32.45 3.32
CA VAL A 161 -25.36 -32.32 2.98
C VAL A 161 -25.04 -30.88 2.61
N GLN A 162 -25.88 -30.23 1.80
CA GLN A 162 -25.65 -28.85 1.37
C GLN A 162 -25.75 -27.87 2.53
N ALA A 163 -26.71 -28.08 3.44
CA ALA A 163 -26.85 -27.29 4.66
C ALA A 163 -25.61 -27.41 5.57
N GLU A 164 -25.08 -28.63 5.72
CA GLU A 164 -23.90 -28.86 6.56
C GLU A 164 -22.61 -28.38 5.89
N LEU A 165 -22.49 -28.50 4.57
CA LEU A 165 -21.41 -27.89 3.79
C LEU A 165 -21.42 -26.37 3.92
N ALA A 166 -22.59 -25.73 3.82
CA ALA A 166 -22.74 -24.30 4.04
C ALA A 166 -22.33 -23.88 5.47
N ARG A 167 -22.67 -24.69 6.49
CA ARG A 167 -22.21 -24.47 7.88
C ARG A 167 -20.70 -24.59 8.05
N MET A 168 -20.05 -25.45 7.27
CA MET A 168 -18.58 -25.57 7.23
C MET A 168 -17.91 -24.45 6.40
N GLY A 169 -18.68 -23.51 5.84
CA GLY A 169 -18.16 -22.47 4.94
C GLY A 169 -17.82 -22.97 3.53
N LEU A 170 -18.27 -24.17 3.17
CA LEU A 170 -18.06 -24.84 1.89
C LEU A 170 -19.35 -24.81 1.05
N GLY A 171 -19.96 -23.63 0.90
CA GLY A 171 -21.32 -23.49 0.34
C GLY A 171 -21.43 -23.76 -1.17
N GLU A 172 -20.41 -23.43 -1.95
CA GLU A 172 -20.39 -23.65 -3.40
C GLU A 172 -19.45 -24.79 -3.79
N ASP A 173 -19.86 -25.58 -4.80
CA ASP A 173 -19.09 -26.74 -5.31
C ASP A 173 -17.72 -26.33 -5.90
N SER A 174 -17.61 -25.10 -6.41
CA SER A 174 -16.39 -24.50 -6.92
C SER A 174 -16.44 -22.99 -6.79
N ILE A 175 -15.35 -22.39 -6.30
CA ILE A 175 -15.19 -20.94 -6.22
C ILE A 175 -14.38 -20.46 -7.43
N ALA A 176 -14.85 -19.39 -8.07
CA ALA A 176 -14.12 -18.73 -9.15
C ALA A 176 -12.80 -18.14 -8.62
N TRP A 177 -11.68 -18.41 -9.30
CA TRP A 177 -10.35 -18.02 -8.82
C TRP A 177 -10.20 -16.50 -8.68
N GLU A 178 -10.97 -15.72 -9.46
CA GLU A 178 -11.01 -14.25 -9.39
C GLU A 178 -11.43 -13.74 -7.99
N THR A 179 -12.31 -14.49 -7.30
CA THR A 179 -12.77 -14.13 -5.94
C THR A 179 -11.74 -14.44 -4.85
N LEU A 180 -10.76 -15.28 -5.17
CA LEU A 180 -9.67 -15.67 -4.27
C LEU A 180 -8.41 -14.81 -4.45
N LEU A 181 -8.49 -13.80 -5.31
CA LEU A 181 -7.41 -12.82 -5.46
C LEU A 181 -7.23 -12.02 -4.18
N VAL A 182 -5.97 -11.73 -3.86
CA VAL A 182 -5.62 -10.94 -2.69
C VAL A 182 -6.23 -9.53 -2.85
N PRO A 183 -7.01 -9.04 -1.87
CA PRO A 183 -7.55 -7.69 -1.91
C PRO A 183 -6.44 -6.66 -2.09
N GLN A 184 -6.64 -5.68 -2.97
CA GLN A 184 -5.62 -4.67 -3.35
C GLN A 184 -4.36 -5.26 -4.02
N GLY A 185 -4.31 -6.56 -4.31
CA GLY A 185 -3.25 -7.18 -5.11
C GLY A 185 -3.20 -6.61 -6.53
N TYR A 186 -2.13 -6.89 -7.27
CA TYR A 186 -1.96 -6.32 -8.61
C TYR A 186 -3.09 -6.74 -9.56
N LEU A 187 -3.37 -8.04 -9.68
CA LEU A 187 -4.46 -8.55 -10.51
C LEU A 187 -5.83 -8.08 -10.02
N TRP A 188 -6.02 -8.05 -8.70
CA TRP A 188 -7.27 -7.57 -8.11
C TRP A 188 -7.52 -6.11 -8.52
N THR A 189 -6.50 -5.27 -8.44
CA THR A 189 -6.56 -3.85 -8.82
C THR A 189 -6.84 -3.71 -10.31
N GLN A 190 -6.22 -4.52 -11.17
CA GLN A 190 -6.51 -4.50 -12.61
C GLN A 190 -7.97 -4.87 -12.92
N LEU A 191 -8.49 -5.93 -12.30
CA LEU A 191 -9.87 -6.42 -12.50
C LEU A 191 -10.94 -5.43 -12.01
N HIS A 192 -10.64 -4.68 -10.95
CA HIS A 192 -11.60 -3.78 -10.30
C HIS A 192 -11.36 -2.30 -10.62
N SER A 193 -10.36 -1.98 -11.45
CA SER A 193 -10.15 -0.62 -11.90
C SER A 193 -10.99 -0.30 -13.13
N THR A 194 -11.55 0.90 -13.16
CA THR A 194 -12.27 1.44 -14.32
C THR A 194 -11.49 2.63 -14.85
N VAL A 195 -11.41 2.82 -16.17
CA VAL A 195 -10.69 3.97 -16.75
C VAL A 195 -11.72 5.01 -17.18
N HIS A 196 -11.80 6.13 -16.45
CA HIS A 196 -12.68 7.25 -16.84
C HIS A 196 -11.99 8.23 -17.80
N ASP A 197 -10.67 8.41 -17.66
CA ASP A 197 -9.90 9.35 -18.48
C ASP A 197 -8.68 8.66 -19.12
N ILE A 198 -8.81 8.35 -20.41
CA ILE A 198 -7.78 7.63 -21.18
C ILE A 198 -6.52 8.48 -21.35
N ALA A 199 -6.63 9.81 -21.42
CA ALA A 199 -5.51 10.70 -21.71
C ALA A 199 -4.41 10.68 -20.62
N ARG A 200 -4.73 10.15 -19.44
CA ARG A 200 -3.80 10.03 -18.31
C ARG A 200 -2.78 8.89 -18.46
N TYR A 201 -3.06 7.92 -19.34
CA TYR A 201 -2.26 6.70 -19.44
C TYR A 201 -1.46 6.66 -20.74
N ARG A 202 -0.16 6.35 -20.62
CA ARG A 202 0.75 6.33 -21.76
C ARG A 202 0.41 5.16 -22.68
N GLY A 203 0.14 5.46 -23.94
CA GLY A 203 -0.07 4.43 -24.96
C GLY A 203 -1.29 3.54 -24.69
N TYR A 204 -2.27 4.04 -23.95
CA TYR A 204 -3.50 3.31 -23.69
C TYR A 204 -4.35 3.27 -24.96
N GLY A 205 -4.24 2.17 -25.70
CA GLY A 205 -5.23 1.79 -26.70
C GLY A 205 -6.51 1.40 -25.99
N THR A 206 -7.67 1.78 -26.55
CA THR A 206 -8.97 1.32 -26.07
C THR A 206 -8.93 -0.19 -25.86
N PRO A 207 -9.36 -0.72 -24.70
CA PRO A 207 -9.41 -2.16 -24.49
C PRO A 207 -10.34 -2.74 -25.55
N VAL A 208 -9.83 -3.67 -26.36
CA VAL A 208 -10.68 -4.57 -27.16
C VAL A 208 -11.51 -5.32 -26.13
N VAL A 209 -12.79 -4.94 -26.04
CA VAL A 209 -13.79 -5.59 -25.20
C VAL A 209 -13.89 -7.04 -25.66
N ALA A 210 -13.16 -7.92 -24.98
CA ALA A 210 -13.47 -9.34 -25.00
C ALA A 210 -14.72 -9.52 -24.13
N GLY A 211 -15.87 -9.64 -24.78
CA GLY A 211 -17.11 -10.09 -24.13
C GLY A 211 -18.18 -9.03 -23.93
N ALA A 212 -18.71 -8.48 -25.02
CA ALA A 212 -20.11 -8.08 -25.05
C ALA A 212 -20.75 -8.73 -26.28
N ALA A 213 -21.75 -9.56 -26.01
CA ALA A 213 -22.45 -10.37 -26.98
C ALA A 213 -23.00 -9.56 -28.16
N VAL A 214 -22.94 -10.22 -29.31
CA VAL A 214 -23.63 -9.90 -30.56
C VAL A 214 -25.05 -9.38 -30.33
N LEU A 215 -25.35 -8.23 -30.91
CA LEU A 215 -26.63 -7.96 -31.55
C LEU A 215 -26.40 -7.08 -32.77
N THR A 216 -26.35 -7.74 -33.91
CA THR A 216 -26.40 -7.20 -35.28
C THR A 216 -27.79 -6.65 -35.59
N SER A 217 -27.87 -5.40 -36.09
CA SER A 217 -28.67 -4.97 -37.26
C SER A 217 -28.48 -3.44 -37.42
N ALA A 218 -27.74 -2.94 -38.42
CA ALA A 218 -28.10 -2.76 -39.83
C ALA A 218 -28.74 -1.38 -40.12
N ASP A 219 -28.18 -0.72 -41.15
CA ASP A 219 -28.59 0.52 -41.84
C ASP A 219 -28.53 1.86 -41.09
N GLY A 220 -28.05 2.98 -41.67
CA GLY A 220 -27.53 3.22 -43.01
C GLY A 220 -27.15 4.71 -43.21
N ARG A 221 -26.15 4.92 -44.06
CA ARG A 221 -25.88 6.07 -44.96
C ARG A 221 -25.71 7.53 -44.44
N VAL A 222 -24.50 8.03 -44.70
CA VAL A 222 -24.11 9.22 -45.50
C VAL A 222 -24.77 10.58 -45.19
N GLY A 223 -23.94 11.56 -44.82
CA GLY A 223 -24.21 12.99 -45.06
C GLY A 223 -23.46 13.96 -44.14
N GLU A 224 -22.34 14.51 -44.61
CA GLU A 224 -21.83 15.85 -44.25
C GLU A 224 -22.09 16.77 -45.46
N PRO A 225 -21.95 18.13 -45.42
CA PRO A 225 -21.58 19.04 -44.31
C PRO A 225 -22.45 20.34 -44.25
N SER A 226 -22.11 21.24 -43.31
CA SER A 226 -22.04 22.74 -43.40
C SER A 226 -22.62 23.53 -42.21
N ASP A 227 -21.72 24.32 -41.61
CA ASP A 227 -21.78 25.72 -41.17
C ASP A 227 -22.60 26.25 -39.96
N ALA A 228 -21.84 27.02 -39.17
CA ALA A 228 -22.12 28.30 -38.50
C ALA A 228 -22.79 28.37 -37.11
N ALA A 229 -21.90 28.60 -36.11
CA ALA A 229 -21.92 29.64 -35.08
C ALA A 229 -23.15 29.84 -34.16
N HIS A 230 -22.94 29.68 -32.84
CA HIS A 230 -22.90 30.78 -31.85
C HIS A 230 -22.66 30.25 -30.42
N THR A 231 -21.70 30.89 -29.74
CA THR A 231 -21.24 30.67 -28.35
C THR A 231 -22.27 31.15 -27.31
N PRO A 232 -22.16 30.74 -26.03
CA PRO A 232 -21.37 31.57 -25.12
C PRO A 232 -20.40 30.79 -24.21
N CYS A 233 -19.25 31.43 -23.99
CA CYS A 233 -18.22 31.09 -23.02
C CYS A 233 -18.81 30.80 -21.63
N SER A 234 -18.61 29.59 -21.14
CA SER A 234 -18.47 29.36 -19.71
C SER A 234 -16.97 29.35 -19.42
N SER A 235 -16.45 30.48 -18.95
CA SER A 235 -15.10 30.65 -18.46
C SER A 235 -14.90 29.85 -17.17
N SER A 236 -14.61 28.56 -17.32
CA SER A 236 -13.94 27.79 -16.28
C SER A 236 -12.45 27.89 -16.59
N PHE A 237 -11.69 28.47 -15.65
CA PHE A 237 -10.23 28.52 -15.69
C PHE A 237 -9.67 27.10 -15.80
N THR A 238 -9.45 26.63 -17.02
CA THR A 238 -8.67 25.42 -17.29
C THR A 238 -7.22 25.79 -17.06
N PHE A 239 -6.72 25.55 -15.85
CA PHE A 239 -5.28 25.50 -15.66
C PHE A 239 -4.72 24.46 -16.62
N LEU A 240 -3.90 24.95 -17.54
CA LEU A 240 -2.97 24.16 -18.32
C LEU A 240 -2.22 23.21 -17.40
N SER A 241 -2.40 21.92 -17.58
CA SER A 241 -1.28 21.00 -17.48
C SER A 241 -1.51 19.89 -18.49
N PRO A 242 -0.74 19.84 -19.60
CA PRO A 242 -0.67 18.62 -20.38
C PRO A 242 0.05 17.62 -19.48
N SER A 243 -0.70 16.84 -18.70
CA SER A 243 -0.15 15.70 -17.98
C SER A 243 0.41 14.75 -19.02
N ARG A 244 1.70 14.91 -19.33
CA ARG A 244 2.42 13.99 -20.21
C ARG A 244 2.29 12.63 -19.54
N ALA A 245 1.51 11.73 -20.14
CA ALA A 245 1.30 10.42 -19.55
C ALA A 245 2.65 9.68 -19.51
N TYR A 246 3.26 9.61 -18.33
CA TYR A 246 4.58 9.01 -18.14
C TYR A 246 4.50 7.49 -17.96
N PHE A 247 3.39 7.01 -17.41
CA PHE A 247 3.17 5.61 -17.03
C PHE A 247 2.06 4.97 -17.85
N THR A 248 2.23 3.69 -18.17
CA THR A 248 1.16 2.88 -18.75
C THR A 248 0.12 2.51 -17.69
N LYS A 249 -1.11 2.17 -18.08
CA LYS A 249 -2.15 1.73 -17.12
C LYS A 249 -1.68 0.59 -16.20
N PRO A 250 -1.04 -0.49 -16.71
CA PRO A 250 -0.50 -1.55 -15.85
C PRO A 250 0.53 -1.05 -14.83
N GLN A 251 1.34 -0.06 -15.19
CA GLN A 251 2.29 0.55 -14.26
C GLN A 251 1.58 1.36 -13.16
N VAL A 252 0.55 2.13 -13.52
CA VAL A 252 -0.26 2.86 -12.53
C VAL A 252 -0.98 1.88 -11.60
N ASP A 253 -1.57 0.81 -12.14
CA ASP A 253 -2.24 -0.23 -11.36
C ASP A 253 -1.30 -0.89 -10.37
N ALA A 254 -0.04 -1.14 -10.76
CA ALA A 254 0.98 -1.68 -9.86
C ALA A 254 1.40 -0.71 -8.75
N VAL A 255 1.44 0.60 -9.04
CA VAL A 255 1.69 1.62 -8.02
C VAL A 255 0.53 1.69 -7.04
N VAL A 256 -0.71 1.70 -7.55
CA VAL A 256 -1.94 1.76 -6.73
C VAL A 256 -2.10 0.50 -5.90
N SER A 257 -1.86 -0.69 -6.46
CA SER A 257 -1.91 -1.96 -5.72
C SER A 257 -0.88 -1.99 -4.59
N ARG A 258 0.35 -1.51 -4.86
CA ARG A 258 1.40 -1.45 -3.84
C ARG A 258 1.03 -0.53 -2.68
N ILE A 259 0.49 0.66 -2.94
CA ILE A 259 0.04 1.52 -1.84
C ILE A 259 -1.22 0.99 -1.16
N GLY A 260 -2.13 0.35 -1.91
CA GLY A 260 -3.33 -0.28 -1.38
C GLY A 260 -2.99 -1.39 -0.38
N THR A 261 -2.08 -2.30 -0.76
CA THR A 261 -1.58 -3.37 0.12
C THR A 261 -0.89 -2.83 1.37
N LEU A 262 -0.03 -1.80 1.24
CA LEU A 262 0.61 -1.16 2.40
C LEU A 262 -0.39 -0.50 3.36
N ARG A 263 -1.52 0.00 2.86
CA ARG A 263 -2.55 0.63 3.69
C ARG A 263 -3.49 -0.35 4.36
N VAL A 264 -3.70 -1.52 3.74
CA VAL A 264 -4.47 -2.61 4.34
C VAL A 264 -3.61 -3.40 5.34
N SER A 265 -2.28 -3.36 5.19
CA SER A 265 -1.34 -3.97 6.14
C SER A 265 -1.49 -3.36 7.54
N PRO A 266 -1.94 -4.15 8.53
CA PRO A 266 -2.17 -3.64 9.88
C PRO A 266 -0.85 -3.28 10.59
N GLU A 267 0.27 -3.84 10.16
CA GLU A 267 1.59 -3.55 10.75
C GLU A 267 2.13 -2.21 10.25
N ASP A 268 2.02 -1.96 8.95
CA ASP A 268 2.51 -0.72 8.33
C ASP A 268 1.65 0.48 8.73
N ASP A 269 0.32 0.31 8.79
CA ASP A 269 -0.59 1.35 9.26
C ASP A 269 -0.32 1.73 10.73
N ARG A 270 -0.04 0.75 11.60
CA ARG A 270 0.38 1.02 12.99
C ARG A 270 1.68 1.78 13.06
N TRP A 271 2.68 1.37 12.28
CA TRP A 271 3.95 2.06 12.20
C TRP A 271 3.75 3.51 11.76
N MET A 272 3.00 3.75 10.68
CA MET A 272 2.74 5.10 10.17
C MET A 272 2.00 5.98 11.18
N ARG A 273 1.04 5.45 11.93
CA ARG A 273 0.35 6.20 13.00
C ARG A 273 1.29 6.53 14.15
N SER A 274 2.07 5.56 14.59
CA SER A 274 3.01 5.70 15.71
C SER A 274 4.14 6.67 15.36
N ALA A 275 4.74 6.50 14.18
CA ALA A 275 5.77 7.37 13.64
C ALA A 275 5.24 8.79 13.40
N GLY A 276 4.04 8.95 12.87
CA GLY A 276 3.41 10.26 12.69
C GLY A 276 3.18 11.00 14.01
N ARG A 277 2.62 10.34 15.03
CA ARG A 277 2.38 10.93 16.36
C ARG A 277 3.69 11.25 17.08
N CYS A 278 4.59 10.28 17.17
CA CYS A 278 5.84 10.47 17.90
C CYS A 278 6.78 11.43 17.15
N GLY A 279 6.74 11.44 15.82
CA GLY A 279 7.41 12.44 14.99
C GLY A 279 6.89 13.85 15.26
N ALA A 280 5.55 14.03 15.31
CA ALA A 280 4.95 15.32 15.65
C ALA A 280 5.33 15.78 17.07
N TYR A 281 5.31 14.88 18.06
CA TYR A 281 5.78 15.20 19.42
C TYR A 281 7.27 15.53 19.48
N GLY A 282 8.10 14.83 18.70
CA GLY A 282 9.52 15.14 18.57
C GLY A 282 9.76 16.52 17.98
N VAL A 283 9.03 16.90 16.92
CA VAL A 283 9.12 18.25 16.32
C VAL A 283 8.61 19.31 17.30
N LEU A 284 7.46 19.10 17.94
CA LEU A 284 6.90 20.04 18.90
C LEU A 284 7.82 20.25 20.09
N GLY A 285 8.34 19.18 20.68
CA GLY A 285 9.25 19.30 21.80
C GLY A 285 10.61 19.87 21.38
N MET A 286 11.08 19.63 20.15
CA MET A 286 12.24 20.33 19.59
C MET A 286 11.99 21.85 19.54
N LEU A 287 10.83 22.28 19.03
CA LEU A 287 10.47 23.70 18.94
C LEU A 287 10.33 24.35 20.32
N LEU A 288 9.69 23.67 21.28
CA LEU A 288 9.53 24.17 22.65
C LEU A 288 10.86 24.31 23.39
N THR A 289 11.81 23.43 23.09
CA THR A 289 13.13 23.44 23.73
C THR A 289 14.18 24.16 22.90
N TRP A 290 13.82 24.68 21.71
CA TRP A 290 14.73 25.34 20.76
C TRP A 290 15.57 26.43 21.41
N ASN A 291 14.94 27.25 22.25
CA ASN A 291 15.60 28.38 22.89
C ASN A 291 16.39 28.00 24.15
N SER A 292 16.24 26.76 24.64
CA SER A 292 16.89 26.31 25.88
C SER A 292 18.36 25.91 25.69
N GLY A 293 18.77 25.53 24.47
CA GLY A 293 20.12 25.04 24.15
C GLY A 293 20.58 23.80 24.95
N GLY A 294 19.73 23.28 25.84
CA GLY A 294 20.06 22.33 26.89
C GLY A 294 20.01 20.86 26.45
N ALA A 295 20.20 19.95 27.42
CA ALA A 295 20.21 18.51 27.16
C ALA A 295 18.87 17.99 26.60
N LEU A 296 17.75 18.55 27.04
CA LEU A 296 16.41 18.20 26.54
C LEU A 296 16.24 18.61 25.07
N PHE A 297 16.65 19.82 24.70
CA PHE A 297 16.66 20.25 23.30
C PHE A 297 17.46 19.31 22.41
N ARG A 298 18.57 18.78 22.90
CA ARG A 298 19.44 17.88 22.14
C ARG A 298 18.92 16.45 22.08
N ALA A 299 18.25 15.99 23.14
CA ALA A 299 17.49 14.74 23.10
C ALA A 299 16.33 14.84 22.09
N GLN A 300 15.74 16.04 21.95
CA GLN A 300 14.69 16.37 20.99
C GLN A 300 15.25 16.79 19.61
N MET A 301 16.56 17.00 19.45
CA MET A 301 17.15 17.48 18.21
C MET A 301 17.09 16.38 17.15
N GLY A 302 16.13 16.57 16.25
CA GLY A 302 15.76 15.63 15.21
C GLY A 302 14.50 14.84 15.58
N LEU A 303 13.81 14.37 14.55
CA LEU A 303 12.72 13.38 14.64
C LEU A 303 13.09 12.14 15.50
N GLY A 304 14.36 11.93 15.87
CA GLY A 304 14.84 10.65 16.33
C GLY A 304 14.46 10.21 17.75
N LEU A 305 14.20 11.09 18.74
CA LEU A 305 13.62 10.60 20.00
C LEU A 305 12.16 10.17 19.80
N GLY A 306 11.41 10.93 19.01
CA GLY A 306 10.08 10.53 18.56
C GLY A 306 10.09 9.22 17.77
N VAL A 307 10.96 9.09 16.78
CA VAL A 307 11.06 7.89 15.93
C VAL A 307 11.62 6.69 16.68
N THR A 308 12.55 6.85 17.63
CA THR A 308 13.03 5.73 18.46
C THR A 308 11.97 5.27 19.45
N ILE A 309 11.26 6.19 20.12
CA ILE A 309 10.13 5.84 21.01
C ILE A 309 9.00 5.21 20.19
N GLY A 310 8.63 5.80 19.05
CA GLY A 310 7.63 5.25 18.15
C GLY A 310 8.03 3.89 17.59
N GLY A 311 9.32 3.70 17.28
CA GLY A 311 9.90 2.43 16.83
C GLY A 311 9.85 1.37 17.91
N LEU A 312 10.23 1.73 19.13
CA LEU A 312 10.16 0.84 20.28
C LEU A 312 8.70 0.48 20.60
N ALA A 313 7.81 1.46 20.67
CA ALA A 313 6.38 1.26 20.94
C ALA A 313 5.70 0.40 19.88
N SER A 314 6.02 0.62 18.60
CA SER A 314 5.52 -0.20 17.49
C SER A 314 6.10 -1.62 17.52
N ALA A 315 7.40 -1.78 17.75
CA ALA A 315 8.04 -3.10 17.83
C ALA A 315 7.55 -3.94 19.02
N THR A 316 7.26 -3.29 20.14
CA THR A 316 6.76 -3.93 21.37
C THR A 316 5.22 -4.03 21.43
N ARG A 317 4.52 -3.53 20.40
CA ARG A 317 3.04 -3.45 20.34
C ARG A 317 2.42 -2.75 21.55
N LEU A 318 3.17 -1.84 22.19
CA LEU A 318 2.70 -1.07 23.33
C LEU A 318 1.52 -0.17 22.94
N ASP A 319 1.43 0.22 21.66
CA ASP A 319 0.29 0.96 21.10
C ASP A 319 -1.04 0.25 21.31
N GLN A 320 -1.08 -1.08 21.24
CA GLN A 320 -2.30 -1.87 21.47
C GLN A 320 -2.74 -1.87 22.94
N ILE A 321 -1.78 -1.78 23.86
CA ILE A 321 -2.06 -1.78 25.30
C ILE A 321 -2.67 -0.43 25.71
N PHE A 322 -2.19 0.67 25.13
CA PHE A 322 -2.70 2.01 25.41
C PHE A 322 -3.99 2.38 24.67
N THR A 323 -4.41 1.65 23.64
CA THR A 323 -5.73 1.87 23.01
C THR A 323 -6.91 1.35 23.83
N HIS A 324 -6.65 0.53 24.87
CA HIS A 324 -7.67 -0.04 25.75
C HIS A 324 -7.71 0.60 27.15
N LEU A 325 -6.93 1.69 27.36
CA LEU A 325 -6.95 2.54 28.56
C LEU A 325 -7.62 3.87 28.22
#